data_AF-A0A094GEY1-F1
#
_entry.id   AF-A0A094GEY1-F1
#
_cell.length_a   1.000
_cell.length_b   1.000
_cell.length_c   1.000
_cell.angle_alpha   90.00
_cell.angle_beta   90.00
_cell.angle_gamma   90.00
#
_symmetry.space_group_name_H-M   'P 1'
#
loop_
_entity.id
_entity.type
_entity.pdbx_description
1 polymer ?
#
loop_
_entity_poly.entity_id
_entity_poly.type
_entity_poly.pdbx_seq_one_letter_code
_entity_poly.pdbx_strand_id
1 'polypeptide(L)'
;PRHSPANPPAVIRIAVLNGDVDSALQLTEAHYPKVFEEDEDIYFRLQCRKFIEMIHRGAEIRARASAGRSNGHSDYTDAYDDMVNQDMELDHPHEHGGFDQMDTDGGGNGGGASNGAVHDDYDRLLEETINFGKAISAEFAHDKRRSTQRALQDAFALLAYEDPGNSPDVAHHLSLHRRVTLAEDLNSAILVSQGKSPSTALERLIKQTVVLAEDLAENGGPGSFVNVFDYMKPRPPSPTQF
;
A
#
# COMPACT_ATOMS: atom_id res chain seq x y z
N PRO A 1 10.26 29.71 11.08
CA PRO A 1 9.73 28.34 10.88
C PRO A 1 10.69 27.29 11.46
N ARG A 2 10.46 26.88 12.71
CA ARG A 2 11.26 25.83 13.35
C ARG A 2 10.86 24.50 12.72
N HIS A 3 11.65 23.99 11.79
CA HIS A 3 11.61 22.56 11.46
C HIS A 3 12.03 21.81 12.72
N SER A 4 11.06 21.36 13.50
CA SER A 4 11.29 20.34 14.52
C SER A 4 11.92 19.15 13.81
N PRO A 5 13.08 18.62 14.26
CA PRO A 5 13.59 17.37 13.70
C PRO A 5 12.48 16.34 13.86
N ALA A 6 12.01 15.80 12.74
CA ALA A 6 10.94 14.82 12.73
C ALA A 6 11.33 13.69 13.69
N ASN A 7 10.50 13.43 14.69
CA ASN A 7 10.75 12.39 15.68
C ASN A 7 10.93 11.05 14.95
N PRO A 8 12.13 10.44 14.91
CA PRO A 8 12.39 9.28 14.05
C PRO A 8 11.40 8.12 14.19
N PRO A 9 10.93 7.74 15.40
CA PRO A 9 9.90 6.71 15.58
C PRO A 9 8.56 7.09 14.95
N ALA A 10 8.19 8.37 14.99
CA ALA A 10 6.95 8.83 14.38
C ALA A 10 7.01 8.75 12.85
N VAL A 11 8.17 9.05 12.25
CA VAL A 11 8.39 8.93 10.80
C VAL A 11 8.36 7.46 10.39
N ILE A 12 9.04 6.58 11.12
CA ILE A 12 9.02 5.14 10.89
C ILE A 12 7.59 4.59 10.96
N ARG A 13 6.83 4.96 11.99
CA ARG A 13 5.43 4.56 12.13
C ARG A 13 4.58 5.01 10.95
N ILE A 14 4.72 6.26 10.50
CA ILE A 14 3.98 6.79 9.36
C ILE A 14 4.35 6.05 8.07
N ALA A 15 5.63 5.72 7.87
CA ALA A 15 6.08 4.96 6.71
C ALA A 15 5.40 3.58 6.64
N VAL A 16 5.37 2.82 7.75
CA VAL A 16 4.65 1.52 7.81
C VAL A 16 3.16 1.68 7.54
N LEU A 17 2.51 2.71 8.11
CA LEU A 17 1.08 2.94 7.91
C LEU A 17 0.73 3.31 6.46
N ASN A 18 1.63 4.02 5.77
CA ASN A 18 1.46 4.37 4.36
C ASN A 18 1.79 3.21 3.41
N GLY A 19 2.36 2.10 3.90
CA GLY A 19 2.82 0.98 3.07
C GLY A 19 4.23 1.17 2.52
N ASP A 20 4.94 2.23 2.91
CA ASP A 20 6.34 2.45 2.57
C ASP A 20 7.25 1.74 3.58
N VAL A 21 7.27 0.41 3.47
CA VAL A 21 8.02 -0.46 4.39
C VAL A 21 9.53 -0.36 4.16
N ASP A 22 9.96 -0.03 2.94
CA ASP A 22 11.38 0.17 2.61
C ASP A 22 11.98 1.32 3.40
N SER A 23 11.31 2.48 3.40
CA SER A 23 11.72 3.61 4.23
C SER A 23 11.71 3.26 5.72
N ALA A 24 10.71 2.48 6.18
CA ALA A 24 10.63 2.06 7.57
C ALA A 24 11.83 1.18 7.99
N LEU A 25 12.23 0.22 7.14
CA LEU A 25 13.40 -0.63 7.37
C LEU A 25 14.68 0.20 7.43
N GLN A 26 14.93 1.06 6.43
CA GLN A 26 16.12 1.90 6.35
C GLN A 26 16.24 2.85 7.54
N LEU A 27 15.15 3.52 7.91
CA LEU A 27 15.13 4.44 9.05
C LEU A 27 15.33 3.69 10.38
N THR A 28 14.78 2.48 10.51
CA THR A 28 14.97 1.67 11.72
C THR A 28 16.40 1.19 11.84
N GLU A 29 17.02 0.71 10.75
CA GLU A 29 18.43 0.30 10.75
C GLU A 29 19.38 1.47 11.02
N ALA A 30 19.10 2.65 10.46
CA ALA A 30 19.91 3.85 10.63
C ALA A 30 19.81 4.45 12.05
N HIS A 31 18.63 4.46 12.66
CA HIS A 31 18.40 5.12 13.95
C HIS A 31 18.33 4.15 15.15
N TYR A 32 17.96 2.89 14.93
CA TYR A 32 17.67 1.89 15.96
C TYR A 32 18.17 0.48 15.58
N PRO A 33 19.46 0.29 15.25
CA PRO A 33 19.99 -0.98 14.71
C PRO A 33 19.77 -2.19 15.65
N LYS A 34 19.76 -1.95 16.97
CA LYS A 34 19.53 -2.99 17.97
C LYS A 34 18.14 -3.64 17.92
N VAL A 35 17.16 -2.97 17.31
CA VAL A 35 15.78 -3.48 17.24
C VAL A 35 15.73 -4.82 16.51
N PHE A 36 16.46 -4.96 15.41
CA PHE A 36 16.48 -6.21 14.63
C PHE A 36 17.38 -7.28 15.25
N GLU A 37 18.34 -6.90 16.10
CA GLU A 37 19.17 -7.85 16.86
C GLU A 37 18.40 -8.43 18.06
N GLU A 38 17.58 -7.62 18.72
CA GLU A 38 16.82 -8.00 19.91
C GLU A 38 15.48 -8.68 19.58
N ASP A 39 14.89 -8.36 18.42
CA ASP A 39 13.61 -8.89 17.97
C ASP A 39 13.70 -9.31 16.48
N GLU A 40 14.08 -10.55 16.24
CA GLU A 40 14.12 -11.11 14.88
C GLU A 40 12.71 -11.24 14.26
N ASP A 41 11.67 -11.35 15.11
CA ASP A 41 10.28 -11.46 14.66
C ASP A 41 9.77 -10.17 14.03
N ILE A 42 10.14 -9.00 14.57
CA ILE A 42 9.72 -7.72 13.98
C ILE A 42 10.38 -7.51 12.61
N TYR A 43 11.65 -7.91 12.47
CA TYR A 43 12.36 -7.86 11.19
C TYR A 43 11.68 -8.77 10.16
N PHE A 44 11.42 -10.03 10.51
CA PHE A 44 10.71 -10.97 9.63
C PHE A 44 9.34 -10.41 9.20
N ARG A 45 8.55 -9.88 10.14
CA ARG A 45 7.22 -9.32 9.84
C ARG A 45 7.29 -8.10 8.92
N LEU A 46 8.30 -7.25 9.06
CA LEU A 46 8.54 -6.15 8.12
C LEU A 46 8.91 -6.66 6.73
N GLN A 47 9.78 -7.66 6.63
CA GLN A 47 10.14 -8.28 5.34
C GLN A 47 8.91 -8.90 4.66
N CYS A 48 8.07 -9.65 5.40
CA CYS A 48 6.80 -10.14 4.87
C CYS A 48 5.87 -9.01 4.44
N ARG A 49 5.78 -7.90 5.22
CA ARG A 49 4.93 -6.77 4.82
C ARG A 49 5.44 -6.12 3.56
N LYS A 50 6.75 -5.90 3.42
CA LYS A 50 7.36 -5.40 2.19
C LYS A 50 6.98 -6.27 0.99
N PHE A 51 7.09 -7.60 1.12
CA PHE A 51 6.71 -8.52 0.05
C PHE A 51 5.24 -8.35 -0.37
N ILE A 52 4.33 -8.27 0.61
CA ILE A 52 2.90 -8.06 0.37
C ILE A 52 2.63 -6.72 -0.33
N GLU A 53 3.30 -5.64 0.07
CA GLU A 53 3.16 -4.32 -0.57
C GLU A 53 3.67 -4.32 -2.03
N MET A 54 4.76 -5.05 -2.31
CA MET A 54 5.26 -5.21 -3.69
C MET A 54 4.24 -5.93 -4.57
N ILE A 55 3.65 -7.02 -4.09
CA ILE A 55 2.59 -7.75 -4.79
C ILE A 55 1.38 -6.84 -5.06
N HIS A 56 0.95 -6.08 -4.05
CA HIS A 56 -0.17 -5.16 -4.16
C HIS A 56 0.09 -4.06 -5.19
N ARG A 57 1.28 -3.45 -5.16
CA ARG A 57 1.68 -2.43 -6.13
C ARG A 57 1.71 -2.96 -7.56
N GLY A 58 2.15 -4.22 -7.74
CA GLY A 58 2.08 -4.91 -9.03
C GLY A 58 0.64 -5.07 -9.53
N ALA A 59 -0.27 -5.50 -8.67
CA ALA A 59 -1.69 -5.64 -9.00
C ALA A 59 -2.34 -4.29 -9.36
N GLU A 60 -2.01 -3.22 -8.64
CA GLU A 60 -2.50 -1.86 -8.95
C GLU A 60 -2.04 -1.36 -10.33
N ILE A 61 -0.77 -1.55 -10.69
CA ILE A 61 -0.23 -1.15 -12.00
C ILE A 61 -0.96 -1.91 -13.12
N ARG A 62 -1.13 -3.22 -12.94
CA ARG A 62 -1.87 -4.08 -13.88
C ARG A 62 -3.34 -3.64 -14.03
N ALA A 63 -4.02 -3.34 -12.92
CA ALA A 63 -5.42 -2.89 -12.94
C ALA A 63 -5.58 -1.52 -13.63
N ARG A 64 -4.63 -0.60 -13.46
CA ARG A 64 -4.63 0.70 -14.16
C ARG A 64 -4.42 0.52 -15.67
N ALA A 65 -3.55 -0.41 -16.08
CA ALA A 65 -3.30 -0.70 -17.48
C ALA A 65 -4.54 -1.31 -18.19
N SER A 66 -5.32 -2.14 -17.50
CA SER A 66 -6.55 -2.73 -18.06
C SER A 66 -7.71 -1.75 -18.13
N ALA A 67 -7.87 -0.85 -17.15
CA ALA A 67 -8.93 0.16 -17.14
C ALA A 67 -8.85 1.13 -18.35
N GLY A 68 -7.63 1.47 -18.79
CA GLY A 68 -7.39 2.35 -19.95
C GLY A 68 -7.79 1.76 -21.31
N ARG A 69 -8.15 0.47 -21.39
CA ARG A 69 -8.52 -0.22 -22.64
C ARG A 69 -10.02 -0.17 -22.97
N SER A 70 -10.88 0.32 -22.07
CA SER A 70 -12.35 0.18 -22.19
C SER A 70 -13.11 1.38 -22.78
N ASN A 71 -12.45 2.46 -23.20
CA ASN A 71 -13.10 3.59 -23.87
C ASN A 71 -13.06 3.45 -25.39
N GLY A 72 -14.11 2.87 -26.00
CA GLY A 72 -14.32 3.02 -27.44
C GLY A 72 -15.16 1.94 -28.13
N HIS A 73 -16.40 1.69 -27.69
CA HIS A 73 -17.41 1.13 -28.58
C HIS A 73 -18.78 1.70 -28.23
N SER A 74 -19.09 2.86 -28.81
CA SER A 74 -20.46 3.37 -28.82
C SER A 74 -21.26 2.57 -29.86
N ASP A 75 -21.93 1.54 -29.37
CA ASP A 75 -23.02 0.86 -30.06
C ASP A 75 -24.32 1.63 -29.82
N TYR A 76 -24.81 2.37 -30.82
CA TYR A 76 -26.24 2.54 -31.09
C TYR A 76 -26.44 3.34 -32.39
N THR A 77 -27.13 2.71 -33.33
CA THR A 77 -28.07 3.30 -34.30
C THR A 77 -27.93 4.79 -34.63
N ASP A 78 -27.52 5.10 -35.86
CA ASP A 78 -28.14 6.21 -36.59
C ASP A 78 -28.22 5.87 -38.08
N ALA A 79 -29.38 5.35 -38.47
CA ALA A 79 -29.80 5.33 -39.85
C ALA A 79 -30.38 6.73 -40.12
N TYR A 80 -30.02 7.32 -41.26
CA TYR A 80 -30.50 8.59 -41.83
C TYR A 80 -29.72 9.87 -41.45
N ASP A 81 -28.49 10.01 -41.95
CA ASP A 81 -27.87 11.32 -42.25
C ASP A 81 -26.76 11.10 -43.32
N ASP A 82 -27.11 11.11 -44.60
CA ASP A 82 -27.03 12.28 -45.50
C ASP A 82 -25.91 12.05 -46.56
N MET A 83 -26.15 11.28 -47.63
CA MET A 83 -26.74 11.71 -48.91
C MET A 83 -26.09 12.91 -49.63
N VAL A 84 -24.94 13.41 -49.18
CA VAL A 84 -24.15 14.42 -49.92
C VAL A 84 -22.65 14.14 -49.81
N ASN A 85 -22.17 13.26 -50.69
CA ASN A 85 -20.87 13.37 -51.37
C ASN A 85 -20.78 12.24 -52.40
N GLN A 86 -21.64 12.33 -53.42
CA GLN A 86 -21.37 11.71 -54.71
C GLN A 86 -20.48 12.66 -55.48
N ASP A 87 -19.17 12.38 -55.51
CA ASP A 87 -18.39 12.68 -56.70
C ASP A 87 -17.65 11.41 -57.12
N MET A 88 -18.11 10.87 -58.24
CA MET A 88 -17.59 9.69 -58.92
C MET A 88 -16.67 10.18 -60.02
N GLU A 89 -15.35 10.08 -59.84
CA GLU A 89 -14.42 10.06 -60.98
C GLU A 89 -13.94 8.63 -61.23
N LEU A 90 -14.21 8.17 -62.46
CA LEU A 90 -13.99 6.83 -62.98
C LEU A 90 -12.53 6.52 -63.35
N ASP A 91 -12.12 5.28 -63.03
CA ASP A 91 -11.18 4.34 -63.67
C ASP A 91 -9.91 4.79 -64.43
N HIS A 92 -8.77 4.25 -63.96
CA HIS A 92 -7.68 3.77 -64.81
C HIS A 92 -7.18 2.38 -64.35
N PRO A 93 -7.18 1.35 -65.22
CA PRO A 93 -6.65 0.04 -64.90
C PRO A 93 -5.17 -0.04 -65.28
N HIS A 94 -4.31 -0.38 -64.32
CA HIS A 94 -2.98 -0.91 -64.63
C HIS A 94 -2.69 -2.15 -63.78
N GLU A 95 -2.71 -3.29 -64.46
CA GLU A 95 -2.03 -4.52 -64.05
C GLU A 95 -0.54 -4.23 -63.82
N HIS A 96 0.00 -4.63 -62.68
CA HIS A 96 1.25 -5.41 -62.61
C HIS A 96 1.47 -5.94 -61.19
N GLY A 97 1.77 -7.24 -61.10
CA GLY A 97 2.05 -7.93 -59.86
C GLY A 97 3.38 -7.53 -59.22
N GLY A 98 3.44 -7.73 -57.90
CA GLY A 98 4.63 -7.59 -57.08
C GLY A 98 4.30 -8.00 -55.64
N PHE A 99 4.53 -9.26 -55.32
CA PHE A 99 4.69 -9.70 -53.94
C PHE A 99 6.05 -9.18 -53.45
N ASP A 100 6.06 -8.21 -52.54
CA ASP A 100 7.19 -7.88 -51.67
C ASP A 100 6.57 -7.24 -50.41
N GLN A 101 6.46 -7.96 -49.29
CA GLN A 101 7.48 -8.15 -48.24
C GLN A 101 7.72 -6.87 -47.43
N MET A 102 7.57 -7.03 -46.10
CA MET A 102 7.52 -6.00 -45.05
C MET A 102 8.70 -5.01 -45.06
N ASP A 103 8.38 -3.73 -44.84
CA ASP A 103 9.23 -2.76 -44.15
C ASP A 103 8.33 -1.70 -43.48
N THR A 104 7.90 -1.98 -42.25
CA THR A 104 7.35 -0.95 -41.36
C THR A 104 8.48 -0.41 -40.49
N ASP A 105 9.16 0.63 -40.96
CA ASP A 105 9.91 1.55 -40.13
C ASP A 105 9.56 3.00 -40.51
N GLY A 106 9.46 3.85 -39.49
CA GLY A 106 9.52 5.30 -39.66
C GLY A 106 8.20 6.07 -39.63
N GLY A 107 7.77 6.45 -38.42
CA GLY A 107 7.28 7.83 -38.20
C GLY A 107 5.76 8.02 -38.09
N GLY A 108 5.20 7.73 -36.91
CA GLY A 108 3.85 8.13 -36.53
C GLY A 108 3.80 8.57 -35.07
N ASN A 109 4.14 9.82 -34.79
CA ASN A 109 3.92 10.46 -33.50
C ASN A 109 2.43 10.75 -33.32
N GLY A 110 1.79 10.12 -32.32
CA GLY A 110 0.49 10.55 -31.82
C GLY A 110 -0.37 9.45 -31.21
N GLY A 111 -0.08 9.02 -29.97
CA GLY A 111 -1.11 8.44 -29.09
C GLY A 111 -0.85 7.07 -28.45
N GLY A 112 0.25 6.37 -28.74
CA GLY A 112 0.48 4.98 -28.26
C GLY A 112 1.54 4.77 -27.18
N ALA A 113 2.21 5.83 -26.70
CA ALA A 113 3.42 5.70 -25.87
C ALA A 113 3.18 5.31 -24.40
N SER A 114 1.94 5.37 -23.89
CA SER A 114 1.66 5.11 -22.48
C SER A 114 1.61 3.62 -22.13
N ASN A 115 1.23 2.75 -23.06
CA ASN A 115 0.99 1.33 -22.73
C ASN A 115 2.25 0.47 -22.74
N GLY A 116 3.27 0.80 -23.55
CA GLY A 116 4.54 0.07 -23.57
C GLY A 116 5.36 0.29 -22.29
N ALA A 117 5.53 1.54 -21.89
CA ALA A 117 6.26 1.89 -20.66
C ALA A 117 5.62 1.31 -19.39
N VAL A 118 4.28 1.27 -19.31
CA VAL A 118 3.56 0.68 -18.16
C VAL A 118 3.71 -0.84 -18.12
N HIS A 119 3.77 -1.51 -19.29
CA HIS A 119 4.06 -2.94 -19.36
C HIS A 119 5.50 -3.24 -18.90
N ASP A 120 6.48 -2.44 -19.35
CA ASP A 120 7.88 -2.59 -18.95
C ASP A 120 8.07 -2.36 -17.43
N ASP A 121 7.39 -1.36 -16.86
CA ASP A 121 7.42 -1.07 -15.42
C ASP A 121 6.80 -2.21 -14.59
N TYR A 122 5.71 -2.81 -15.08
CA TYR A 122 5.08 -3.96 -14.44
C TYR A 122 5.99 -5.19 -14.45
N ASP A 123 6.57 -5.51 -15.61
CA ASP A 123 7.43 -6.69 -15.76
C ASP A 123 8.68 -6.58 -14.87
N ARG A 124 9.27 -5.39 -14.79
CA ARG A 124 10.39 -5.11 -13.88
C ARG A 124 10.00 -5.26 -12.41
N LEU A 125 8.86 -4.71 -12.00
CA LEU A 125 8.39 -4.83 -10.62
C LEU A 125 8.05 -6.29 -10.26
N LEU A 126 7.47 -7.04 -11.19
CA LEU A 126 7.17 -8.45 -11.01
C LEU A 126 8.45 -9.27 -10.81
N GLU A 127 9.47 -9.03 -11.64
CA GLU A 127 10.78 -9.67 -11.48
C GLU A 127 11.40 -9.35 -10.11
N GLU A 128 11.39 -8.08 -9.70
CA GLU A 128 11.87 -7.65 -8.39
C GLU A 128 11.11 -8.33 -7.26
N THR A 129 9.78 -8.42 -7.37
CA THR A 129 8.89 -9.08 -6.39
C THR A 129 9.21 -10.57 -6.26
N ILE A 130 9.39 -11.28 -7.37
CA ILE A 130 9.72 -12.70 -7.37
C ILE A 130 11.12 -12.93 -6.79
N ASN A 131 12.10 -12.09 -7.16
CA ASN A 131 13.47 -12.20 -6.65
C ASN A 131 13.53 -11.92 -5.15
N PHE A 132 12.79 -10.91 -4.69
CA PHE A 132 12.65 -10.61 -3.26
C PHE A 132 11.98 -11.76 -2.51
N GLY A 133 10.90 -12.32 -3.04
CA GLY A 133 10.23 -13.51 -2.49
C GLY A 133 11.18 -14.71 -2.34
N LYS A 134 12.02 -14.98 -3.36
CA LYS A 134 13.04 -16.03 -3.28
C LYS A 134 14.08 -15.74 -2.19
N ALA A 135 14.53 -14.50 -2.08
CA ALA A 135 15.52 -14.10 -1.08
C ALA A 135 15.00 -14.28 0.35
N ILE A 136 13.81 -13.74 0.66
CA ILE A 136 13.20 -13.88 2.00
C ILE A 136 12.90 -15.35 2.32
N SER A 137 12.42 -16.14 1.34
CA SER A 137 12.18 -17.56 1.57
C SER A 137 13.46 -18.35 1.86
N ALA A 138 14.59 -17.95 1.27
CA ALA A 138 15.89 -18.58 1.53
C ALA A 138 16.46 -18.16 2.88
N GLU A 139 16.35 -16.88 3.24
CA GLU A 139 16.80 -16.32 4.52
C GLU A 139 16.10 -17.00 5.70
N PHE A 140 14.78 -17.20 5.61
CA PHE A 140 13.98 -17.82 6.67
C PHE A 140 13.71 -19.32 6.46
N ALA A 141 14.40 -19.98 5.52
CA ALA A 141 14.19 -21.41 5.23
C ALA A 141 14.46 -22.32 6.43
N HIS A 142 15.38 -21.91 7.31
CA HIS A 142 15.78 -22.66 8.49
C HIS A 142 14.87 -22.41 9.70
N ASP A 143 14.01 -21.39 9.64
CA ASP A 143 13.07 -21.08 10.70
C ASP A 143 11.88 -22.07 10.68
N LYS A 144 11.79 -22.91 11.71
CA LYS A 144 10.75 -23.94 11.85
C LYS A 144 9.52 -23.43 12.58
N ARG A 145 9.46 -22.15 12.95
CA ARG A 145 8.28 -21.59 13.62
C ARG A 145 7.10 -21.64 12.68
N ARG A 146 5.98 -22.21 13.17
CA ARG A 146 4.73 -22.31 12.40
C ARG A 146 4.19 -20.96 11.97
N SER A 147 4.42 -19.91 12.77
CA SER A 147 4.07 -18.53 12.43
C SER A 147 4.81 -18.05 11.18
N THR A 148 6.13 -18.24 11.13
CA THR A 148 6.98 -17.86 9.99
C THR A 148 6.58 -18.60 8.72
N GLN A 149 6.46 -19.93 8.79
CA GLN A 149 6.08 -20.73 7.63
C GLN A 149 4.70 -20.38 7.09
N ARG A 150 3.73 -20.15 7.99
CA ARG A 150 2.38 -19.74 7.60
C ARG A 150 2.37 -18.35 6.97
N ALA A 151 3.09 -17.38 7.56
CA ALA A 151 3.16 -16.02 7.02
C ALA A 151 3.81 -15.99 5.63
N LEU A 152 4.86 -16.79 5.39
CA LEU A 152 5.46 -16.95 4.07
C LEU A 152 4.46 -17.56 3.09
N GLN A 153 3.82 -18.67 3.46
CA GLN A 153 2.83 -19.35 2.62
C GLN A 153 1.68 -18.41 2.24
N ASP A 154 1.13 -17.67 3.22
CA ASP A 154 0.06 -16.71 3.01
C ASP A 154 0.51 -15.59 2.06
N ALA A 155 1.73 -15.07 2.21
CA ALA A 155 2.26 -14.02 1.34
C ALA A 155 2.51 -14.51 -0.10
N PHE A 156 3.04 -15.73 -0.29
CA PHE A 156 3.20 -16.33 -1.61
C PHE A 156 1.87 -16.66 -2.28
N ALA A 157 0.87 -17.06 -1.50
CA ALA A 157 -0.47 -17.31 -2.01
C ALA A 157 -1.07 -16.05 -2.66
N LEU A 158 -0.74 -14.84 -2.16
CA LEU A 158 -1.20 -13.58 -2.77
C LEU A 158 -0.75 -13.43 -4.23
N LEU A 159 0.41 -13.96 -4.60
CA LEU A 159 0.93 -13.90 -5.96
C LEU A 159 0.09 -14.74 -6.95
N ALA A 160 -0.66 -15.73 -6.45
CA ALA A 160 -1.53 -16.57 -7.27
C ALA A 160 -2.86 -15.89 -7.63
N TYR A 161 -3.21 -14.78 -6.98
CA TYR A 161 -4.43 -14.03 -7.26
C TYR A 161 -4.15 -12.86 -8.20
N GLU A 162 -5.03 -12.68 -9.20
CA GLU A 162 -4.94 -11.56 -10.14
C GLU A 162 -5.18 -10.20 -9.47
N ASP A 163 -6.09 -10.17 -8.49
CA ASP A 163 -6.40 -8.99 -7.69
C ASP A 163 -6.48 -9.38 -6.20
N PRO A 164 -5.39 -9.18 -5.44
CA PRO A 164 -5.35 -9.52 -4.02
C PRO A 164 -6.15 -8.53 -3.16
N GLY A 165 -6.49 -7.34 -3.67
CA GLY A 165 -7.21 -6.31 -2.91
C GLY A 165 -8.74 -6.53 -2.89
N ASN A 166 -9.30 -7.04 -3.99
CA ASN A 166 -10.74 -7.29 -4.11
C ASN A 166 -11.16 -8.73 -3.74
N SER A 167 -10.20 -9.63 -3.58
CA SER A 167 -10.48 -11.03 -3.26
C SER A 167 -10.73 -11.21 -1.74
N PRO A 168 -11.91 -11.69 -1.31
CA PRO A 168 -12.32 -11.70 0.10
C PRO A 168 -11.41 -12.54 1.01
N ASP A 169 -10.84 -13.62 0.49
CA ASP A 169 -9.98 -14.52 1.27
C ASP A 169 -8.61 -13.93 1.60
N VAL A 170 -8.12 -13.00 0.77
CA VAL A 170 -6.76 -12.45 0.85
C VAL A 170 -6.71 -10.96 1.17
N ALA A 171 -7.80 -10.23 0.96
CA ALA A 171 -7.91 -8.79 1.26
C ALA A 171 -7.59 -8.47 2.73
N HIS A 172 -7.90 -9.39 3.66
CA HIS A 172 -7.55 -9.23 5.07
C HIS A 172 -6.04 -9.08 5.31
N HIS A 173 -5.18 -9.67 4.48
CA HIS A 173 -3.72 -9.53 4.56
C HIS A 173 -3.25 -8.12 4.16
N LEU A 174 -4.00 -7.44 3.29
CA LEU A 174 -3.69 -6.09 2.81
C LEU A 174 -4.32 -4.98 3.67
N SER A 175 -5.21 -5.34 4.59
CA SER A 175 -5.95 -4.40 5.43
C SER A 175 -5.07 -3.41 6.20
N LEU A 176 -5.59 -2.18 6.37
CA LEU A 176 -4.98 -1.15 7.22
C LEU A 176 -4.75 -1.66 8.65
N HIS A 177 -5.65 -2.51 9.16
CA HIS A 177 -5.54 -3.07 10.50
C HIS A 177 -4.20 -3.80 10.72
N ARG A 178 -3.77 -4.64 9.76
CA ARG A 178 -2.48 -5.34 9.88
C ARG A 178 -1.28 -4.40 9.85
N ARG A 179 -1.35 -3.30 9.09
CA ARG A 179 -0.32 -2.25 9.09
C ARG A 179 -0.28 -1.52 10.43
N VAL A 180 -1.45 -1.22 11.01
CA VAL A 180 -1.54 -0.58 12.34
C VAL A 180 -0.90 -1.46 13.40
N THR A 181 -1.25 -2.75 13.46
CA THR A 181 -0.63 -3.68 14.42
C THR A 181 0.88 -3.77 14.25
N LEU A 182 1.38 -3.90 13.01
CA LEU A 182 2.83 -3.92 12.75
C LEU A 182 3.52 -2.63 13.18
N ALA A 183 2.90 -1.47 12.93
CA ALA A 183 3.44 -0.18 13.30
C ALA A 183 3.47 0.04 14.81
N GLU A 184 2.47 -0.49 15.54
CA GLU A 184 2.45 -0.49 17.01
C GLU A 184 3.53 -1.40 17.58
N ASP A 185 3.63 -2.64 17.08
CA ASP A 185 4.63 -3.61 17.53
C ASP A 185 6.06 -3.10 17.29
N LEU A 186 6.32 -2.52 16.11
CA LEU A 186 7.61 -1.91 15.79
C LEU A 186 7.91 -0.73 16.73
N ASN A 187 6.92 0.11 17.01
CA ASN A 187 7.10 1.23 17.94
C ASN A 187 7.39 0.74 19.36
N SER A 188 6.73 -0.32 19.82
CA SER A 188 7.03 -0.96 21.09
C SER A 188 8.44 -1.56 21.13
N ALA A 189 8.88 -2.25 20.07
CA ALA A 189 10.24 -2.77 19.96
C ALA A 189 11.31 -1.66 19.97
N ILE A 190 11.05 -0.55 19.26
CA ILE A 190 11.91 0.65 19.28
C ILE A 190 12.01 1.27 20.69
N LEU A 191 10.93 1.25 21.47
CA LEU A 191 10.95 1.74 22.85
C LEU A 191 11.75 0.80 23.76
N VAL A 192 11.56 -0.51 23.61
CA VAL A 192 12.26 -1.53 24.40
C VAL A 192 13.77 -1.51 24.14
N SER A 193 14.20 -1.39 22.88
CA SER A 193 15.64 -1.31 22.53
C SER A 193 16.32 -0.03 23.04
N GLN A 194 15.54 1.01 23.34
CA GLN A 194 16.00 2.23 24.02
C GLN A 194 15.94 2.12 25.56
N GLY A 195 15.56 0.97 26.10
CA GLY A 195 15.37 0.75 27.55
C GLY A 195 14.13 1.45 28.13
N LYS A 196 13.18 1.86 27.28
CA LYS A 196 11.93 2.51 27.70
C LYS A 196 10.82 1.48 27.80
N SER A 197 9.75 1.80 28.53
CA SER A 197 8.56 0.95 28.58
C SER A 197 7.90 0.86 27.19
N PRO A 198 7.41 -0.31 26.77
CA PRO A 198 6.83 -0.55 25.44
C PRO A 198 5.53 0.23 25.16
N SER A 199 4.90 0.77 26.22
CA SER A 199 3.80 1.73 26.13
C SER A 199 4.04 2.87 27.12
N THR A 200 3.72 4.09 26.69
CA THR A 200 3.82 5.25 27.58
C THR A 200 2.69 5.21 28.62
N ALA A 201 2.94 5.73 29.83
CA ALA A 201 1.89 5.79 30.87
C ALA A 201 0.67 6.59 30.40
N LEU A 202 0.89 7.66 29.62
CA LEU A 202 -0.17 8.47 29.04
C LEU A 202 -1.00 7.70 28.01
N GLU A 203 -0.36 6.96 27.10
CA GLU A 203 -1.06 6.14 26.12
C GLU A 203 -1.94 5.08 26.81
N ARG A 204 -1.42 4.44 27.87
CA ARG A 204 -2.18 3.46 28.64
C ARG A 204 -3.39 4.08 29.32
N LEU A 205 -3.22 5.27 29.91
CA LEU A 205 -4.32 6.02 30.51
C LEU A 205 -5.37 6.42 29.47
N ILE A 206 -4.95 6.89 28.28
CA ILE A 206 -5.87 7.23 27.20
C ILE A 206 -6.63 5.98 26.72
N LYS A 207 -5.94 4.86 26.49
CA LYS A 207 -6.56 3.58 26.12
C LYS A 207 -7.59 3.13 27.17
N GLN A 208 -7.22 3.16 28.45
CA GLN A 208 -8.13 2.86 29.56
C GLN A 208 -9.34 3.80 29.59
N THR A 209 -9.11 5.10 29.37
CA THR A 209 -10.17 6.12 29.38
C THR A 209 -11.14 5.93 28.22
N VAL A 210 -10.64 5.63 27.02
CA VAL A 210 -11.48 5.35 25.84
C VAL A 210 -12.35 4.12 26.08
N VAL A 211 -11.76 3.02 26.54
CA VAL A 211 -12.51 1.78 26.84
C VAL A 211 -13.55 2.01 27.95
N LEU A 212 -13.20 2.74 29.01
CA LEU A 212 -14.15 3.11 30.06
C LEU A 212 -15.27 4.00 29.54
N ALA A 213 -14.98 4.92 28.61
CA ALA A 213 -15.99 5.78 28.01
C ALA A 213 -16.94 5.01 27.10
N GLU A 214 -16.43 4.05 26.33
CA GLU A 214 -17.25 3.13 25.51
C GLU A 214 -18.14 2.25 26.40
N ASP A 215 -17.57 1.66 27.47
CA ASP A 215 -18.34 0.86 28.43
C ASP A 215 -19.41 1.70 29.16
N LEU A 216 -19.10 2.95 29.55
CA LEU A 216 -20.11 3.86 30.08
C LEU A 216 -21.16 4.27 29.05
N ALA A 217 -20.80 4.35 27.77
CA ALA A 217 -21.74 4.66 26.70
C ALA A 217 -22.78 3.55 26.50
N GLU A 218 -22.35 2.28 26.59
CA GLU A 218 -23.23 1.12 26.43
C GLU A 218 -24.00 0.77 27.71
N ASN A 219 -23.35 0.83 28.88
CA ASN A 219 -23.87 0.27 30.14
C ASN A 219 -24.12 1.32 31.24
N GLY A 220 -23.71 2.58 31.05
CA GLY A 220 -23.54 3.56 32.13
C GLY A 220 -24.73 4.46 32.48
N GLY A 221 -25.88 4.32 31.84
CA GLY A 221 -27.08 5.14 32.14
C GLY A 221 -26.78 6.65 32.13
N PRO A 222 -27.13 7.44 33.16
CA PRO A 222 -26.81 8.87 33.23
C PRO A 222 -25.30 9.20 33.18
N GLY A 223 -24.43 8.23 33.49
CA GLY A 223 -22.99 8.38 33.37
C GLY A 223 -22.51 8.43 31.91
N SER A 224 -23.31 7.96 30.94
CA SER A 224 -22.95 7.98 29.52
C SER A 224 -22.80 9.39 28.95
N PHE A 225 -23.38 10.40 29.62
CA PHE A 225 -23.31 11.80 29.21
C PHE A 225 -22.04 12.52 29.70
N VAL A 226 -21.16 11.84 30.43
CA VAL A 226 -19.93 12.43 30.96
C VAL A 226 -18.92 12.63 29.84
N ASN A 227 -18.65 13.89 29.50
CA ASN A 227 -17.61 14.23 28.54
C ASN A 227 -16.26 14.41 29.26
N VAL A 228 -15.31 13.52 28.99
CA VAL A 228 -13.95 13.56 29.56
C VAL A 228 -13.24 14.90 29.28
N PHE A 229 -13.53 15.54 28.15
CA PHE A 229 -12.93 16.83 27.78
C PHE A 229 -13.33 17.98 28.69
N ASP A 230 -14.46 17.88 29.42
CA ASP A 230 -14.85 18.90 30.39
C ASP A 230 -13.92 18.95 31.61
N TYR A 231 -13.28 17.83 31.92
CA TYR A 231 -12.34 17.69 33.04
C TYR A 231 -10.88 17.92 32.64
N MET A 232 -10.57 17.99 31.35
CA MET A 232 -9.23 18.30 30.84
C MET A 232 -8.96 19.81 30.70
N LYS A 233 -9.95 20.67 30.97
CA LYS A 233 -9.78 22.12 30.90
C LYS A 233 -8.75 22.58 31.95
N PRO A 234 -7.77 23.41 31.57
CA PRO A 234 -6.77 23.89 32.51
C PRO A 234 -7.43 24.60 33.69
N ARG A 235 -6.97 24.30 34.90
CA ARG A 235 -7.46 24.93 36.13
C ARG A 235 -7.36 26.45 35.99
N PRO A 236 -8.43 27.22 36.22
CA PRO A 236 -8.36 28.67 36.14
C PRO A 236 -7.32 29.18 37.14
N PRO A 237 -6.53 30.21 36.77
CA PRO A 237 -5.53 30.78 37.67
C PRO A 237 -6.21 31.22 38.97
N SER A 238 -5.63 30.82 40.11
CA SER A 238 -6.11 31.26 41.42
C SER A 238 -6.07 32.79 41.49
N PRO A 239 -7.12 33.47 41.99
CA PRO A 239 -7.07 34.91 42.15
C PRO A 239 -5.95 35.27 43.13
N THR A 240 -5.03 36.10 42.66
CA THR A 240 -3.97 36.71 43.47
C THR A 240 -4.64 37.49 44.58
N GLN A 241 -4.43 37.09 45.84
CA GLN A 241 -4.81 37.91 46.99
C GLN A 241 -3.90 39.13 46.98
N PHE A 242 -4.48 40.31 46.75
CA PHE A 242 -3.89 41.61 47.05
C PHE A 242 -4.38 42.09 48.42
#